data_AF-A0A6V8N3S9-F1
#
_entry.id   AF-A0A6V8N3S9-F1
#
_cell.length_a   1.000
_cell.length_b   1.000
_cell.length_c   1.000
_cell.angle_alpha   90.00
_cell.angle_beta   90.00
_cell.angle_gamma   90.00
#
_symmetry.space_group_name_H-M   'P 1'
#
loop_
_entity.id
_entity.type
_entity.pdbx_description
1 polymer ?
#
loop_
_entity_poly.entity_id
_entity_poly.type
_entity_poly.pdbx_seq_one_letter_code
_entity_poly.pdbx_strand_id
1 'polypeptide(L)'
;MALVNQAKREINAKLVFYGPGLSGKSTNLKHVHSKLRPEFRGAMKVMSVQEARMLFFDFTPPGDGNVLGYRVRFHVYTVSGEVVEPAAWKMVLKGVDGLVFVADVAPGRAAANRESLDNLDAFLKGYGQSLSSVPLVFQYNKSDLPDAVAQQDLDRLLNPSRLPSFQASSQSGEGVLQTLLALVKAVLNELRTKGLEGVAGTDTLQGLMETPEAAAGSTGAAAPGEGGGDAAGAGPDEPLTLELGGTARPLAGGKIEVPLTIRCGARTKSVLLTLALSLDEE
;
A
#
# COMPACT_ATOMS: atom_id res chain seq x y z
N MET A 1 12.37 -5.05 -15.33
CA MET A 1 13.03 -6.35 -15.50
C MET A 1 13.63 -6.72 -14.18
N ALA A 2 13.16 -7.84 -13.63
CA ALA A 2 13.49 -8.32 -12.31
C ALA A 2 15.00 -8.57 -12.20
N LEU A 3 15.56 -8.25 -11.03
CA LEU A 3 16.98 -8.43 -10.77
C LEU A 3 17.23 -9.85 -10.25
N VAL A 4 17.99 -10.64 -11.01
CA VAL A 4 18.36 -12.01 -10.64
C VAL A 4 19.65 -11.99 -9.84
N ASN A 5 19.59 -12.38 -8.57
CA ASN A 5 20.76 -12.64 -7.76
C ASN A 5 21.15 -14.13 -7.88
N GLN A 6 22.13 -14.39 -8.75
CA GLN A 6 22.64 -15.73 -9.04
C GLN A 6 23.26 -16.41 -7.81
N ALA A 7 24.00 -15.66 -6.99
CA ALA A 7 24.68 -16.19 -5.81
C ALA A 7 23.69 -16.63 -4.71
N LYS A 8 22.57 -15.90 -4.57
CA LYS A 8 21.53 -16.19 -3.56
C LYS A 8 20.36 -17.02 -4.10
N ARG A 9 20.36 -17.34 -5.40
CA ARG A 9 19.20 -17.90 -6.12
C ARG A 9 17.90 -17.16 -5.79
N GLU A 10 17.95 -15.83 -5.88
CA GLU A 10 16.80 -14.96 -5.59
C GLU A 10 16.45 -14.07 -6.79
N ILE A 11 15.16 -14.00 -7.16
CA ILE A 11 14.65 -13.06 -8.15
C ILE A 11 13.97 -11.92 -7.40
N ASN A 12 14.40 -10.68 -7.66
CA ASN A 12 13.82 -9.49 -7.06
C ASN A 12 12.86 -8.84 -8.06
N ALA A 13 11.56 -8.93 -7.79
CA ALA A 13 10.51 -8.38 -8.63
C ALA A 13 9.95 -7.08 -8.02
N LYS A 14 9.90 -6.01 -8.82
CA LYS A 14 9.48 -4.70 -8.36
C LYS A 14 8.01 -4.42 -8.70
N LEU A 15 7.19 -4.25 -7.67
CA LEU A 15 5.78 -3.88 -7.77
C LEU A 15 5.59 -2.41 -7.42
N VAL A 16 4.82 -1.67 -8.21
CA VAL A 16 4.55 -0.24 -7.95
C VAL A 16 3.05 0.01 -7.89
N PHE A 17 2.60 0.64 -6.80
CA PHE A 17 1.25 1.18 -6.69
C PHE A 17 1.29 2.63 -7.18
N TYR A 18 0.60 2.87 -8.30
CA TYR A 18 0.55 4.14 -9.01
C TYR A 18 -0.89 4.65 -9.09
N GLY A 19 -1.10 5.95 -9.25
CA GLY A 19 -2.42 6.57 -9.37
C GLY A 19 -2.44 8.02 -8.88
N PRO A 20 -3.56 8.73 -9.03
CA PRO A 20 -3.63 10.14 -8.69
C PRO A 20 -3.38 10.42 -7.21
N GLY A 21 -3.09 11.69 -6.88
CA GLY A 21 -2.97 12.16 -5.51
C GLY A 21 -4.18 11.72 -4.67
N LEU A 22 -3.93 11.33 -3.41
CA LEU A 22 -4.97 10.95 -2.44
C LEU A 22 -5.88 9.77 -2.85
N SER A 23 -5.51 8.98 -3.87
CA SER A 23 -6.28 7.81 -4.31
C SER A 23 -6.21 6.61 -3.37
N GLY A 24 -5.41 6.66 -2.30
CA GLY A 24 -5.30 5.59 -1.29
C GLY A 24 -4.13 4.61 -1.48
N LYS A 25 -3.13 4.96 -2.29
CA LYS A 25 -1.93 4.12 -2.53
C LYS A 25 -1.16 3.77 -1.25
N SER A 26 -0.86 4.77 -0.42
CA SER A 26 -0.10 4.56 0.82
C SER A 26 -0.90 3.78 1.86
N THR A 27 -2.22 3.99 1.91
CA THR A 27 -3.13 3.22 2.76
C THR A 27 -3.16 1.76 2.32
N ASN A 28 -3.21 1.49 1.01
CA ASN A 28 -3.06 0.15 0.45
C ASN A 28 -1.77 -0.53 0.93
N LEU A 29 -0.61 0.10 0.75
CA LEU A 29 0.68 -0.48 1.16
C LEU A 29 0.73 -0.77 2.66
N LYS A 30 0.22 0.14 3.49
CA LYS A 30 0.11 -0.06 4.95
C LYS A 30 -0.79 -1.23 5.30
N HIS A 31 -1.93 -1.36 4.62
CA HIS A 31 -2.87 -2.44 4.85
C HIS A 31 -2.30 -3.80 4.41
N VAL A 32 -1.66 -3.86 3.24
CA VAL A 32 -0.94 -5.07 2.82
C VAL A 32 0.11 -5.45 3.85
N HIS A 33 0.95 -4.50 4.26
CA HIS A 33 2.02 -4.76 5.21
C HIS A 33 1.51 -5.25 6.57
N SER A 34 0.40 -4.70 7.07
CA SER A 34 -0.17 -5.14 8.35
C SER A 34 -0.78 -6.54 8.29
N LYS A 35 -1.29 -6.97 7.14
CA LYS A 35 -1.91 -8.30 6.95
C LYS A 35 -0.93 -9.42 6.64
N LEU A 36 0.27 -9.07 6.18
CA LEU A 36 1.34 -10.02 5.93
C LEU A 36 1.98 -10.46 7.25
N ARG A 37 2.23 -11.76 7.40
CA ARG A 37 2.94 -12.29 8.58
C ARG A 37 4.33 -11.66 8.71
N PRO A 38 4.77 -11.26 9.92
CA PRO A 38 6.07 -10.60 10.13
C PRO A 38 7.27 -11.38 9.58
N GLU A 39 7.25 -12.71 9.62
CA GLU A 39 8.33 -13.59 9.15
C GLU A 39 8.55 -13.53 7.62
N PHE A 40 7.52 -13.13 6.87
CA PHE A 40 7.54 -13.09 5.40
C PHE A 40 7.70 -11.69 4.82
N ARG A 41 7.80 -10.65 5.67
CA ARG A 41 7.91 -9.24 5.23
C ARG A 41 9.09 -8.52 5.87
N GLY A 42 9.69 -7.63 5.11
CA GLY A 42 10.62 -6.63 5.61
C GLY A 42 9.90 -5.50 6.36
N ALA A 43 10.69 -4.69 7.06
CA ALA A 43 10.19 -3.47 7.70
C ALA A 43 9.67 -2.48 6.66
N MET A 44 8.59 -1.77 6.99
CA MET A 44 8.11 -0.66 6.18
C MET A 44 9.07 0.52 6.33
N LYS A 45 9.54 1.03 5.20
CA LYS A 45 10.50 2.12 5.12
C LYS A 45 9.88 3.31 4.42
N VAL A 46 10.20 4.49 4.93
CA VAL A 46 9.84 5.78 4.33
C VAL A 46 11.15 6.45 3.96
N MET A 47 11.24 6.97 2.75
CA MET A 47 12.41 7.69 2.27
C MET A 47 11.95 8.96 1.55
N SER A 48 12.62 10.07 1.82
CA SER A 48 12.42 11.29 1.04
C SER A 48 13.18 11.16 -0.28
N VAL A 49 12.48 11.36 -1.39
CA VAL A 49 13.03 11.36 -2.74
C VAL A 49 12.65 12.69 -3.35
N GLN A 50 13.63 13.58 -3.51
CA GLN A 50 13.36 14.99 -3.83
C GLN A 50 12.39 15.56 -2.78
N GLU A 51 11.28 16.16 -3.20
CA GLU A 51 10.24 16.69 -2.31
C GLU A 51 9.14 15.66 -1.96
N ALA A 52 9.19 14.46 -2.55
CA ALA A 52 8.17 13.44 -2.37
C ALA A 52 8.55 12.40 -1.31
N ARG A 53 7.54 11.83 -0.62
CA ARG A 53 7.75 10.74 0.34
C ARG A 53 7.49 9.40 -0.31
N MET A 54 8.55 8.62 -0.51
CA MET A 54 8.48 7.24 -1.00
C MET A 54 8.21 6.28 0.16
N LEU A 55 7.25 5.38 -0.01
CA LEU A 55 6.95 4.31 0.94
C LEU A 55 7.24 2.97 0.27
N PHE A 56 7.96 2.09 0.95
CA PHE A 56 8.26 0.77 0.42
C PHE A 56 8.49 -0.28 1.49
N PHE A 57 8.31 -1.54 1.10
CA PHE A 57 8.70 -2.71 1.89
C PHE A 57 8.91 -3.88 0.92
N ASP A 58 9.53 -4.94 1.38
CA ASP A 58 9.65 -6.19 0.63
C ASP A 58 8.93 -7.33 1.33
N PHE A 59 8.52 -8.34 0.57
CA PHE A 59 8.01 -9.58 1.13
C PHE A 59 8.38 -10.77 0.24
N THR A 60 8.32 -11.96 0.82
CA THR A 60 8.53 -13.21 0.09
C THR A 60 7.36 -14.15 0.35
N PRO A 61 6.70 -14.68 -0.70
CA PRO A 61 5.68 -15.69 -0.52
C PRO A 61 6.17 -16.90 0.30
N PRO A 62 5.30 -17.55 1.08
CA PRO A 62 5.57 -18.72 1.90
C PRO A 62 5.68 -19.95 0.98
N GLY A 63 6.38 -20.98 1.45
CA GLY A 63 6.64 -22.18 0.65
C GLY A 63 7.66 -21.95 -0.46
N ASP A 64 7.78 -22.94 -1.35
CA ASP A 64 8.68 -22.91 -2.50
C ASP A 64 8.10 -22.05 -3.62
N GLY A 65 7.95 -20.75 -3.37
CA GLY A 65 7.66 -19.71 -4.36
C GLY A 65 8.84 -19.56 -5.33
N ASN A 66 9.16 -20.66 -6.00
CA ASN A 66 10.31 -20.85 -6.84
C ASN A 66 9.90 -20.66 -8.30
N VAL A 67 10.53 -19.70 -8.96
CA VAL A 67 10.50 -19.62 -10.42
C VAL A 67 11.83 -20.19 -10.88
N LEU A 68 11.81 -21.35 -11.56
CA LEU A 68 13.02 -22.02 -12.06
C LEU A 68 14.06 -22.31 -10.95
N GLY A 69 13.60 -22.65 -9.74
CA GLY A 69 14.47 -22.90 -8.58
C GLY A 69 15.01 -21.64 -7.88
N TYR A 70 14.51 -20.45 -8.24
CA TYR A 70 14.83 -19.18 -7.57
C TYR A 70 13.69 -18.72 -6.68
N ARG A 71 14.02 -18.35 -5.44
CA ARG A 71 13.09 -17.71 -4.51
C ARG A 71 12.74 -16.31 -5.02
N VAL A 72 11.46 -15.98 -5.14
CA VAL A 72 11.03 -14.64 -5.58
C VAL A 72 10.79 -13.72 -4.39
N ARG A 73 11.49 -12.57 -4.34
CA ARG A 73 11.27 -11.48 -3.40
C ARG A 73 10.58 -10.32 -4.11
N PHE A 74 9.42 -9.91 -3.61
CA PHE A 74 8.69 -8.76 -4.14
C PHE A 74 9.07 -7.50 -3.36
N HIS A 75 9.41 -6.44 -4.08
CA HIS A 75 9.63 -5.11 -3.53
C HIS A 75 8.47 -4.22 -3.93
N VAL A 76 7.69 -3.75 -2.96
CA VAL A 76 6.48 -2.96 -3.19
C VAL A 76 6.77 -1.50 -2.91
N TYR A 77 6.50 -0.63 -3.87
CA TYR A 77 6.76 0.80 -3.78
C TYR A 77 5.49 1.63 -4.05
N THR A 78 5.43 2.78 -3.42
CA THR A 78 4.56 3.88 -3.86
C THR A 78 5.18 5.23 -3.49
N VAL A 79 4.66 6.29 -4.10
CA VAL A 79 4.95 7.67 -3.70
C VAL A 79 3.70 8.28 -3.09
N SER A 80 3.90 8.97 -1.98
CA SER A 80 2.87 9.68 -1.23
C SER A 80 3.04 11.19 -1.37
N GLY A 81 1.91 11.89 -1.36
CA GLY A 81 1.82 13.31 -1.67
C GLY A 81 0.53 13.59 -2.43
N GLU A 82 0.00 14.81 -2.29
CA GLU A 82 -1.14 15.27 -3.08
C GLU A 82 -0.68 15.62 -4.50
N VAL A 83 0.38 16.42 -4.61
CA VAL A 83 1.11 16.70 -5.83
C VAL A 83 2.48 16.05 -5.72
N VAL A 84 2.84 15.23 -6.69
CA VAL A 84 4.12 14.51 -6.72
C VAL A 84 4.84 14.89 -7.99
N GLU A 85 6.08 15.34 -7.86
CA GLU A 85 6.89 15.68 -9.03
C GLU A 85 7.08 14.48 -9.98
N PRO A 86 7.02 14.70 -11.31
CA PRO A 86 7.25 13.63 -12.29
C PRO A 86 8.59 12.89 -12.12
N ALA A 87 9.64 13.56 -11.63
CA ALA A 87 10.95 12.98 -11.46
C ALA A 87 10.98 11.86 -10.41
N ALA A 88 10.25 12.02 -9.30
CA ALA A 88 10.09 10.98 -8.29
C ALA A 88 9.45 9.72 -8.90
N TRP A 89 8.38 9.90 -9.69
CA TRP A 89 7.71 8.77 -10.36
C TRP A 89 8.58 8.08 -11.40
N LYS A 90 9.31 8.83 -12.22
CA LYS A 90 10.30 8.28 -13.14
C LYS A 90 11.30 7.37 -12.40
N MET A 91 11.87 7.85 -11.29
CA MET A 91 12.79 7.06 -10.48
C MET A 91 12.13 5.78 -9.93
N VAL A 92 10.91 5.88 -9.41
CA VAL A 92 10.17 4.74 -8.85
C VAL A 92 9.76 3.73 -9.93
N LEU A 93 9.40 4.17 -11.13
CA LEU A 93 8.95 3.31 -12.23
C LEU A 93 10.10 2.63 -12.97
N LYS A 94 11.33 3.13 -12.84
CA LYS A 94 12.50 2.49 -13.44
C LYS A 94 12.62 1.03 -12.97
N GLY A 95 12.62 0.12 -13.93
CA GLY A 95 12.75 -1.32 -13.71
C GLY A 95 11.52 -2.00 -13.11
N VAL A 96 10.33 -1.38 -13.17
CA VAL A 96 9.09 -2.00 -12.70
C VAL A 96 8.82 -3.35 -13.41
N ASP A 97 8.31 -4.31 -12.65
CA ASP A 97 7.91 -5.64 -13.13
C ASP A 97 6.40 -5.87 -13.00
N GLY A 98 5.70 -5.08 -12.17
CA GLY A 98 4.24 -5.12 -12.08
C GLY A 98 3.67 -3.83 -11.50
N LEU A 99 2.45 -3.49 -11.92
CA LEU A 99 1.77 -2.25 -11.57
C LEU A 99 0.37 -2.52 -10.99
N VAL A 100 0.04 -1.80 -9.92
CA VAL A 100 -1.36 -1.57 -9.53
C VAL A 100 -1.68 -0.12 -9.87
N PHE A 101 -2.69 0.11 -10.70
CA PHE A 101 -3.26 1.44 -10.89
C PHE A 101 -4.43 1.63 -9.91
N VAL A 102 -4.22 2.45 -8.89
CA VAL A 102 -5.21 2.77 -7.85
C VAL A 102 -5.99 4.02 -8.26
N ALA A 103 -7.19 3.82 -8.78
CA ALA A 103 -8.11 4.90 -9.14
C ALA A 103 -9.02 5.27 -7.96
N ASP A 104 -9.34 6.54 -7.84
CA ASP A 104 -10.29 7.07 -6.85
C ASP A 104 -11.70 7.06 -7.45
N VAL A 105 -12.64 6.30 -6.86
CA VAL A 105 -14.01 6.17 -7.40
C VAL A 105 -14.95 7.31 -7.01
N ALA A 106 -14.50 8.27 -6.20
CA ALA A 106 -15.36 9.37 -5.78
C ALA A 106 -15.84 10.21 -6.99
N PRO A 107 -17.06 10.77 -6.94
CA PRO A 107 -17.52 11.68 -7.98
C PRO A 107 -16.55 12.84 -8.21
N GLY A 108 -16.35 13.20 -9.48
CA GLY A 108 -15.40 14.26 -9.87
C GLY A 108 -13.94 13.84 -9.94
N ARG A 109 -13.56 12.61 -9.56
CA ARG A 109 -12.17 12.11 -9.67
C ARG A 109 -11.82 11.48 -11.01
N ALA A 110 -12.80 11.31 -11.90
CA ALA A 110 -12.62 10.69 -13.22
C ALA A 110 -11.54 11.36 -14.07
N ALA A 111 -11.51 12.69 -14.12
CA ALA A 111 -10.50 13.44 -14.87
C ALA A 111 -9.07 13.21 -14.32
N ALA A 112 -8.91 13.30 -13.00
CA ALA A 112 -7.64 13.05 -12.33
C ALA A 112 -7.15 11.60 -12.50
N ASN A 113 -8.06 10.63 -12.47
CA ASN A 113 -7.73 9.23 -12.78
C ASN A 113 -7.21 9.10 -14.21
N ARG A 114 -7.92 9.69 -15.19
CA ARG A 114 -7.53 9.61 -16.59
C ARG A 114 -6.17 10.26 -16.85
N GLU A 115 -5.99 11.48 -16.36
CA GLU A 115 -4.71 12.20 -16.47
C GLU A 115 -3.56 11.42 -15.83
N SER A 116 -3.78 10.83 -14.65
CA SER A 116 -2.78 10.01 -13.98
C SER A 116 -2.40 8.77 -14.80
N LEU A 117 -3.37 8.12 -15.45
CA LEU A 117 -3.13 6.96 -16.31
C LEU A 117 -2.35 7.36 -17.58
N ASP A 118 -2.70 8.48 -18.21
CA ASP A 118 -1.98 9.01 -19.37
C ASP A 118 -0.53 9.36 -19.00
N ASN A 119 -0.31 9.94 -17.81
CA ASN A 119 1.04 10.20 -17.27
C ASN A 119 1.83 8.91 -17.01
N LEU A 120 1.19 7.86 -16.48
CA LEU A 120 1.84 6.56 -16.29
C LEU A 120 2.34 5.99 -17.63
N ASP A 121 1.48 5.99 -18.65
CA ASP A 121 1.84 5.52 -19.99
C ASP A 121 3.01 6.33 -20.58
N ALA A 122 3.01 7.66 -20.41
CA ALA A 122 4.12 8.51 -20.83
C ALA A 122 5.44 8.18 -20.11
N PHE A 123 5.40 7.90 -18.80
CA PHE A 123 6.60 7.48 -18.06
C PHE A 123 7.12 6.12 -18.52
N LEU A 124 6.24 5.14 -18.74
CA LEU A 124 6.62 3.82 -19.24
C LEU A 124 7.23 3.90 -20.64
N LYS A 125 6.66 4.71 -21.54
CA LYS A 125 7.20 4.98 -22.87
C LYS A 125 8.61 5.56 -22.81
N GLY A 126 8.89 6.43 -21.82
CA GLY A 126 10.24 6.93 -21.54
C GLY A 126 11.27 5.84 -21.22
N TYR A 127 10.83 4.64 -20.85
CA TYR A 127 11.66 3.45 -20.62
C TYR A 127 11.53 2.38 -21.71
N GLY A 128 10.90 2.70 -22.85
CA GLY A 128 10.64 1.73 -23.92
C GLY A 128 9.63 0.65 -23.54
N GLN A 129 8.73 0.94 -22.59
CA GLN A 129 7.64 0.07 -22.15
C GLN A 129 6.28 0.70 -22.49
N SER A 130 5.21 -0.08 -22.39
CA SER A 130 3.83 0.38 -22.48
C SER A 130 2.99 -0.22 -21.35
N LEU A 131 1.76 0.28 -21.16
CA LEU A 131 0.80 -0.34 -20.23
C LEU A 131 0.52 -1.82 -20.55
N SER A 132 0.68 -2.24 -21.81
CA SER A 132 0.49 -3.62 -22.24
C SER A 132 1.72 -4.51 -22.08
N SER A 133 2.91 -3.94 -21.89
CA SER A 133 4.16 -4.70 -21.76
C SER A 133 4.54 -5.03 -20.31
N VAL A 134 3.81 -4.46 -19.34
CA VAL A 134 4.00 -4.69 -17.90
C VAL A 134 2.69 -5.22 -17.31
N PRO A 135 2.71 -6.29 -16.50
CA PRO A 135 1.56 -6.75 -15.74
C PRO A 135 0.91 -5.60 -14.97
N LEU A 136 -0.35 -5.32 -15.27
CA LEU A 136 -1.09 -4.20 -14.73
C LEU A 136 -2.45 -4.68 -14.22
N VAL A 137 -2.79 -4.28 -13.00
CA VAL A 137 -4.09 -4.53 -12.36
C VAL A 137 -4.70 -3.19 -11.96
N PHE A 138 -5.99 -3.00 -12.25
CA PHE A 138 -6.74 -1.84 -11.79
C PHE A 138 -7.36 -2.10 -10.42
N GLN A 139 -7.27 -1.11 -9.55
CA GLN A 139 -7.98 -1.10 -8.29
C GLN A 139 -8.84 0.16 -8.22
N TYR A 140 -10.15 -0.04 -8.12
CA TYR A 140 -11.14 1.00 -7.94
C TYR A 140 -11.35 1.20 -6.45
N ASN A 141 -10.56 2.11 -5.87
CA ASN A 141 -10.49 2.30 -4.43
C ASN A 141 -11.50 3.36 -3.93
N LYS A 142 -11.89 3.23 -2.66
CA LYS A 142 -12.97 3.98 -1.99
C LYS A 142 -14.38 3.54 -2.43
N SER A 143 -14.53 2.26 -2.78
CA SER A 143 -15.84 1.68 -3.12
C SER A 143 -16.84 1.67 -1.96
N ASP A 144 -16.39 1.98 -0.74
CA ASP A 144 -17.21 2.20 0.44
C ASP A 144 -18.00 3.54 0.41
N LEU A 145 -17.69 4.45 -0.51
CA LEU A 145 -18.41 5.72 -0.63
C LEU A 145 -19.85 5.49 -1.14
N PRO A 146 -20.86 6.15 -0.54
CA PRO A 146 -22.26 5.97 -0.92
C PRO A 146 -22.55 6.45 -2.35
N ASP A 147 -21.76 7.38 -2.86
CA ASP A 147 -21.82 7.98 -4.19
C ASP A 147 -20.70 7.48 -5.12
N ALA A 148 -20.06 6.35 -4.79
CA ALA A 148 -19.01 5.76 -5.61
C ALA A 148 -19.48 5.54 -7.06
N VAL A 149 -18.65 5.96 -8.02
CA VAL A 149 -18.89 5.71 -9.44
C VAL A 149 -18.88 4.20 -9.70
N ALA A 150 -19.84 3.71 -10.49
CA ALA A 150 -19.95 2.30 -10.81
C ALA A 150 -18.69 1.77 -11.51
N GLN A 151 -18.27 0.56 -11.14
CA GLN A 151 -17.08 -0.09 -11.71
C GLN A 151 -17.13 -0.13 -13.25
N GLN A 152 -18.29 -0.43 -13.84
CA GLN A 152 -18.45 -0.51 -15.29
C GLN A 152 -18.12 0.81 -16.01
N ASP A 153 -18.43 1.95 -15.39
CA ASP A 153 -18.14 3.26 -15.97
C ASP A 153 -16.64 3.55 -15.93
N LEU A 154 -15.98 3.18 -14.82
CA LEU A 154 -14.54 3.31 -14.68
C LEU A 154 -13.78 2.35 -15.61
N ASP A 155 -14.25 1.11 -15.79
CA ASP A 155 -13.67 0.17 -16.73
C ASP A 155 -13.74 0.71 -18.17
N ARG A 156 -14.88 1.29 -18.57
CA ARG A 156 -15.03 1.94 -19.90
C ARG A 156 -14.06 3.11 -20.08
N LEU A 157 -13.82 3.89 -19.03
CA LEU A 157 -12.98 5.09 -19.08
C LEU A 157 -11.47 4.78 -19.03
N LEU A 158 -11.07 3.85 -18.17
CA LEU A 158 -9.68 3.64 -17.76
C LEU A 158 -9.10 2.29 -18.23
N ASN A 159 -9.94 1.29 -18.50
CA ASN A 159 -9.51 -0.08 -18.74
C ASN A 159 -10.06 -0.65 -20.06
N PRO A 160 -9.79 -0.02 -21.22
CA PRO A 160 -10.30 -0.48 -22.51
C PRO A 160 -9.79 -1.88 -22.89
N SER A 161 -8.63 -2.27 -22.37
CA SER A 161 -8.02 -3.59 -22.58
C SER A 161 -8.59 -4.69 -21.69
N ARG A 162 -9.57 -4.37 -20.81
CA ARG A 162 -10.22 -5.32 -19.88
C ARG A 162 -9.22 -6.13 -19.05
N LEU A 163 -8.17 -5.46 -18.59
CA LEU A 163 -7.22 -6.02 -17.62
C LEU A 163 -7.94 -6.31 -16.29
N PRO A 164 -7.40 -7.17 -15.42
CA PRO A 164 -8.03 -7.45 -14.13
C PRO A 164 -8.29 -6.17 -13.34
N SER A 165 -9.53 -5.99 -12.89
CA SER A 165 -9.98 -4.84 -12.09
C SER A 165 -10.75 -5.31 -10.85
N PHE A 166 -10.53 -4.63 -9.72
CA PHE A 166 -11.16 -4.98 -8.44
C PHE A 166 -11.68 -3.72 -7.74
N GLN A 167 -12.89 -3.78 -7.18
CA GLN A 167 -13.34 -2.82 -6.18
C GLN A 167 -12.56 -2.99 -4.88
N ALA A 168 -12.27 -1.88 -4.20
CA ALA A 168 -11.53 -1.92 -2.96
C ALA A 168 -11.90 -0.77 -2.02
N SER A 169 -11.72 -1.01 -0.73
CA SER A 169 -11.59 0.02 0.28
C SER A 169 -10.32 -0.20 1.06
N SER A 170 -9.33 0.64 0.82
CA SER A 170 -8.06 0.59 1.55
C SER A 170 -8.19 0.90 3.04
N GLN A 171 -9.29 1.53 3.46
CA GLN A 171 -9.59 1.75 4.88
C GLN A 171 -10.03 0.45 5.56
N SER A 172 -11.00 -0.27 4.97
CA SER A 172 -11.49 -1.54 5.54
C SER A 172 -10.57 -2.72 5.25
N GLY A 173 -9.82 -2.67 4.14
CA GLY A 173 -9.01 -3.76 3.61
C GLY A 173 -9.66 -4.56 2.50
N GLU A 174 -10.94 -4.31 2.22
CA GLU A 174 -11.67 -5.01 1.17
C GLU A 174 -11.00 -4.80 -0.20
N GLY A 175 -10.85 -5.87 -0.98
CA GLY A 175 -10.23 -5.85 -2.31
C GLY A 175 -8.72 -5.59 -2.37
N VAL A 176 -8.10 -5.08 -1.29
CA VAL A 176 -6.67 -4.71 -1.24
C VAL A 176 -5.78 -5.92 -1.52
N LEU A 177 -5.99 -7.00 -0.76
CA LEU A 177 -5.18 -8.20 -0.90
C LEU A 177 -5.47 -8.94 -2.21
N GLN A 178 -6.74 -9.01 -2.61
CA GLN A 178 -7.13 -9.58 -3.90
C GLN A 178 -6.41 -8.92 -5.08
N THR A 179 -6.33 -7.58 -5.07
CA THR A 179 -5.59 -6.80 -6.06
C THR A 179 -4.11 -7.21 -6.10
N LEU A 180 -3.46 -7.25 -4.94
CA LEU A 180 -2.03 -7.61 -4.86
C LEU A 180 -1.78 -9.04 -5.33
N LEU A 181 -2.59 -10.00 -4.90
CA LEU A 181 -2.44 -11.40 -5.28
C LEU A 181 -2.63 -11.59 -6.79
N ALA A 182 -3.59 -10.90 -7.40
CA ALA A 182 -3.78 -10.90 -8.84
C ALA A 182 -2.54 -10.38 -9.59
N LEU A 183 -1.94 -9.28 -9.10
CA LEU A 183 -0.71 -8.74 -9.68
C LEU A 183 0.47 -9.71 -9.50
N VAL A 184 0.67 -10.24 -8.29
CA VAL A 184 1.73 -11.22 -8.00
C VAL A 184 1.62 -12.42 -8.94
N LYS A 185 0.41 -12.96 -9.13
CA LYS A 185 0.17 -14.07 -10.05
C LYS A 185 0.54 -13.69 -11.50
N ALA A 186 0.18 -12.50 -11.95
CA ALA A 186 0.52 -12.03 -13.30
C ALA A 186 2.04 -11.89 -13.50
N VAL A 187 2.75 -11.30 -12.53
CA VAL A 187 4.21 -11.15 -12.56
C VAL A 187 4.92 -12.50 -12.53
N LEU A 188 4.50 -13.43 -11.65
CA LEU A 188 5.07 -14.78 -11.62
C LEU A 188 4.89 -15.52 -12.94
N ASN A 189 3.72 -15.40 -13.56
CA ASN A 189 3.46 -15.99 -14.87
C ASN A 189 4.37 -15.41 -15.94
N GLU A 190 4.55 -14.09 -15.96
CA GLU A 190 5.44 -13.44 -16.91
C GLU A 190 6.91 -13.86 -16.71
N LEU A 191 7.38 -13.93 -15.46
CA LEU A 191 8.73 -14.41 -15.13
C LEU A 191 8.96 -15.86 -15.58
N ARG A 192 7.93 -16.72 -15.46
CA ARG A 192 7.97 -18.11 -15.97
C ARG A 192 8.05 -18.14 -17.50
N THR A 193 7.22 -17.35 -18.19
CA THR A 193 7.18 -17.32 -19.65
C THR A 193 8.49 -16.79 -20.24
N LYS A 194 9.09 -15.76 -19.63
CA LYS A 194 10.37 -15.18 -20.07
C LYS A 194 11.58 -16.08 -19.74
N GLY A 195 11.41 -17.14 -18.95
CA GLY A 195 12.48 -18.04 -18.50
C GLY A 195 12.40 -19.50 -18.97
N LEU A 196 11.40 -19.88 -19.77
CA LEU A 196 11.16 -21.22 -20.36
C LEU A 196 11.21 -22.45 -19.41
N GLU A 197 10.01 -23.02 -19.22
CA GLU A 197 9.61 -24.38 -18.77
C GLU A 197 10.15 -24.95 -17.44
N GLY A 198 9.26 -25.06 -16.44
CA GLY A 198 9.48 -25.84 -15.21
C GLY A 198 8.60 -25.44 -14.01
N VAL A 199 7.41 -26.05 -13.93
CA VAL A 199 6.45 -26.32 -12.80
C VAL A 199 6.89 -25.84 -11.37
N ALA A 200 6.10 -25.20 -10.49
CA ALA A 200 4.78 -25.58 -9.94
C ALA A 200 3.96 -24.41 -9.32
N GLY A 201 2.62 -24.58 -9.30
CA GLY A 201 1.69 -24.26 -8.20
C GLY A 201 1.43 -22.81 -7.77
N THR A 202 0.19 -22.33 -7.95
CA THR A 202 -0.32 -21.03 -7.46
C THR A 202 -0.98 -21.10 -6.07
N ASP A 203 -0.69 -22.11 -5.26
CA ASP A 203 -1.41 -22.39 -4.00
C ASP A 203 -0.75 -21.85 -2.71
N THR A 204 0.38 -21.16 -2.82
CA THR A 204 1.18 -20.73 -1.66
C THR A 204 0.81 -19.36 -1.08
N LEU A 205 -0.04 -18.58 -1.76
CA LEU A 205 -0.36 -17.21 -1.34
C LEU A 205 -1.24 -17.12 -0.08
N GLN A 206 -1.98 -18.19 0.26
CA GLN A 206 -2.80 -18.26 1.47
C GLN A 206 -1.98 -18.23 2.76
N GLY A 207 -0.74 -18.76 2.76
CA GLY A 207 0.12 -18.76 3.94
C GLY A 207 0.78 -17.40 4.26
N LEU A 208 0.61 -16.39 3.40
CA LEU A 208 1.15 -15.03 3.60
C LEU A 208 0.38 -14.25 4.66
N MET A 209 -0.90 -14.57 4.79
CA MET A 209 -1.87 -13.78 5.50
C MET A 209 -2.05 -14.33 6.90
N GLU A 210 -2.29 -13.42 7.83
CA GLU A 210 -2.92 -13.80 9.08
C GLU A 210 -4.38 -14.17 8.79
N THR A 211 -4.76 -15.41 9.10
CA THR A 211 -6.17 -15.81 9.11
C THR A 211 -6.90 -14.96 10.16
N PRO A 212 -8.12 -14.48 9.87
CA PRO A 212 -8.94 -13.90 10.92
C PRO A 212 -9.27 -15.03 11.90
N GLU A 213 -8.68 -14.99 13.09
CA GLU A 213 -9.10 -15.84 14.20
C GLU A 213 -10.55 -15.45 14.52
N ALA A 214 -11.47 -16.38 14.26
CA ALA A 214 -12.87 -16.22 14.60
C ALA A 214 -12.98 -16.03 16.11
N ALA A 215 -13.36 -14.84 16.53
CA ALA A 215 -13.84 -14.59 17.88
C ALA A 215 -15.17 -15.34 18.08
N ALA A 216 -15.07 -16.63 18.37
CA ALA A 216 -16.16 -17.47 18.83
C ALA A 216 -15.97 -17.73 20.32
N GLY A 217 -16.73 -17.01 21.13
CA GLY A 217 -16.93 -17.23 22.55
C GLY A 217 -18.31 -16.71 22.95
N SER A 218 -19.27 -17.62 23.02
CA SER A 218 -20.65 -17.46 23.52
C SER A 218 -20.68 -16.85 24.93
N THR A 219 -21.68 -16.08 25.37
CA THR A 219 -23.09 -16.44 25.59
C THR A 219 -23.90 -15.20 26.00
N GLY A 220 -25.20 -15.17 25.71
CA GLY A 220 -26.16 -14.43 26.55
C GLY A 220 -27.26 -13.70 25.78
N ALA A 221 -28.36 -14.40 25.53
CA ALA A 221 -29.60 -13.82 25.02
C ALA A 221 -30.29 -12.93 26.07
N ALA A 222 -30.75 -11.74 25.68
CA ALA A 222 -31.99 -11.12 26.14
C ALA A 222 -32.29 -9.83 25.35
N ALA A 223 -33.49 -9.74 24.78
CA ALA A 223 -34.22 -8.52 24.41
C ALA A 223 -35.72 -8.82 24.61
N PRO A 224 -36.64 -7.84 24.68
CA PRO A 224 -36.46 -6.39 24.48
C PRO A 224 -37.10 -5.52 25.59
N GLY A 225 -36.74 -4.23 25.59
CA GLY A 225 -37.42 -3.17 26.32
C GLY A 225 -37.34 -1.88 25.52
N GLU A 226 -38.48 -1.43 25.01
CA GLU A 226 -38.67 -0.20 24.25
C GLU A 226 -38.46 1.05 25.13
N GLY A 227 -37.96 2.13 24.52
CA GLY A 227 -37.90 3.46 25.13
C GLY A 227 -37.26 4.46 24.18
N GLY A 228 -38.09 5.28 23.55
CA GLY A 228 -37.69 6.27 22.54
C GLY A 228 -36.87 7.44 23.06
N GLY A 229 -36.33 8.24 22.13
CA GLY A 229 -35.65 9.49 22.41
C GLY A 229 -34.93 10.04 21.18
N ASP A 230 -35.41 11.19 20.73
CA ASP A 230 -35.03 12.00 19.57
C ASP A 230 -33.55 12.40 19.39
N ALA A 231 -33.23 12.66 18.10
CA ALA A 231 -32.48 13.78 17.54
C ALA A 231 -30.98 14.03 17.86
N ALA A 232 -30.23 14.09 16.74
CA ALA A 232 -29.27 15.14 16.35
C ALA A 232 -27.97 15.35 17.15
N GLY A 233 -26.84 15.40 16.42
CA GLY A 233 -25.64 16.11 16.89
C GLY A 233 -24.34 15.69 16.21
N ALA A 234 -23.95 16.42 15.17
CA ALA A 234 -22.61 16.40 14.60
C ALA A 234 -21.67 17.36 15.37
N GLY A 235 -20.44 16.90 15.64
CA GLY A 235 -19.23 17.72 15.96
C GLY A 235 -18.92 17.96 17.45
N PRO A 236 -17.65 18.27 17.83
CA PRO A 236 -16.50 18.64 16.99
C PRO A 236 -15.21 17.81 17.19
N ASP A 237 -14.23 18.01 16.29
CA ASP A 237 -12.82 17.58 16.42
C ASP A 237 -12.22 18.01 17.77
N GLU A 238 -11.85 17.05 18.61
CA GLU A 238 -11.06 17.31 19.82
C GLU A 238 -9.59 17.56 19.46
N PRO A 239 -8.97 18.66 19.91
CA PRO A 239 -7.59 18.99 19.58
C PRO A 239 -6.61 18.00 20.24
N LEU A 240 -5.67 17.48 19.43
CA LEU A 240 -4.52 16.72 19.92
C LEU A 240 -3.62 17.64 20.75
N THR A 241 -3.42 17.29 22.03
CA THR A 241 -2.53 18.02 22.95
C THR A 241 -1.30 17.17 23.28
N LEU A 242 -0.13 17.82 23.26
CA LEU A 242 1.19 17.23 23.53
C LEU A 242 1.75 17.86 24.80
N GLU A 243 1.95 17.07 25.84
CA GLU A 243 2.60 17.52 27.09
C GLU A 243 3.93 16.79 27.31
N LEU A 244 4.93 17.52 27.79
CA LEU A 244 6.21 16.93 28.20
C LEU A 244 6.00 16.09 29.46
N GLY A 245 6.15 14.76 29.32
CA GLY A 245 5.91 13.78 30.38
C GLY A 245 7.06 13.63 31.39
N GLY A 246 8.03 14.55 31.41
CA GLY A 246 9.21 14.51 32.26
C GLY A 246 10.40 15.30 31.70
N THR A 247 11.53 15.20 32.38
CA THR A 247 12.78 15.87 31.96
C THR A 247 13.42 15.16 30.78
N ALA A 248 13.82 15.92 29.76
CA ALA A 248 14.58 15.43 28.62
C ALA A 248 15.91 14.79 29.07
N ARG A 249 16.29 13.66 28.45
CA ARG A 249 17.52 12.92 28.74
C ARG A 249 18.45 12.95 27.53
N PRO A 250 19.73 13.36 27.68
CA PRO A 250 20.68 13.30 26.60
C PRO A 250 21.07 11.84 26.28
N LEU A 251 21.20 11.54 25.00
CA LEU A 251 21.68 10.28 24.44
C LEU A 251 23.00 10.50 23.69
N ALA A 252 23.79 9.43 23.53
CA ALA A 252 25.03 9.48 22.78
C ALA A 252 24.81 9.92 21.31
N GLY A 253 25.73 10.72 20.78
CA GLY A 253 25.71 11.17 19.38
C GLY A 253 24.79 12.36 19.09
N GLY A 254 24.71 13.34 20.00
CA GLY A 254 23.95 14.59 19.79
C GLY A 254 22.42 14.42 19.82
N LYS A 255 21.94 13.32 20.41
CA LYS A 255 20.52 12.99 20.50
C LYS A 255 19.96 13.33 21.87
N ILE A 256 18.68 13.68 21.93
CA ILE A 256 17.94 13.95 23.17
C ILE A 256 16.65 13.14 23.14
N GLU A 257 16.39 12.38 24.20
CA GLU A 257 15.14 11.65 24.40
C GLU A 257 14.20 12.46 25.30
N VAL A 258 12.98 12.68 24.82
CA VAL A 258 11.98 13.49 25.51
C VAL A 258 10.73 12.64 25.70
N PRO A 259 10.36 12.29 26.95
CA PRO A 259 9.09 11.63 27.20
C PRO A 259 7.94 12.60 26.91
N LEU A 260 6.99 12.17 26.10
CA LEU A 260 5.80 12.92 25.73
C LEU A 260 4.54 12.16 26.11
N THR A 261 3.54 12.89 26.55
CA THR A 261 2.19 12.39 26.75
C THR A 261 1.29 13.04 25.71
N ILE A 262 0.70 12.20 24.84
CA ILE A 262 -0.25 12.62 23.81
C ILE A 262 -1.65 12.38 24.36
N ARG A 263 -2.47 13.44 24.41
CA ARG A 263 -3.90 13.34 24.72
C ARG A 263 -4.74 13.65 23.48
N CYS A 264 -5.73 12.78 23.24
CA CYS A 264 -6.75 12.96 22.21
C CYS A 264 -8.08 12.59 22.86
N GLY A 265 -8.84 13.61 23.26
CA GLY A 265 -10.02 13.43 24.10
C GLY A 265 -9.72 12.70 25.40
N ALA A 266 -10.54 11.68 25.73
CA ALA A 266 -10.36 10.85 26.92
C ALA A 266 -9.16 9.88 26.83
N ARG A 267 -8.47 9.78 25.69
CA ARG A 267 -7.37 8.82 25.49
C ARG A 267 -6.02 9.48 25.71
N THR A 268 -5.21 8.87 26.57
CA THR A 268 -3.83 9.30 26.86
C THR A 268 -2.85 8.19 26.47
N LYS A 269 -1.76 8.55 25.77
CA LYS A 269 -0.63 7.65 25.49
C LYS A 269 0.70 8.32 25.78
N SER A 270 1.58 7.61 26.49
CA SER A 270 2.97 8.02 26.69
C SER A 270 3.86 7.45 25.59
N VAL A 271 4.70 8.30 24.99
CA VAL A 271 5.66 7.96 23.94
C VAL A 271 7.02 8.60 24.25
N LEU A 272 8.09 8.03 23.72
CA LEU A 272 9.43 8.62 23.81
C LEU A 272 9.82 9.19 22.45
N LEU A 273 10.11 10.49 22.42
CA LEU A 273 10.57 11.20 21.22
C LEU A 273 12.10 11.33 21.27
N THR A 274 12.80 10.74 20.32
CA THR A 274 14.25 10.94 20.16
C THR A 274 14.53 12.01 19.10
N LEU A 275 15.05 13.16 19.53
CA LEU A 275 15.48 14.26 18.69
C LEU A 275 16.98 14.13 18.42
N ALA A 276 17.44 14.43 17.21
CA ALA A 276 18.85 14.61 16.89
C ALA A 276 19.07 16.08 16.54
N LEU A 277 19.96 16.76 17.26
CA LEU A 277 20.26 18.17 17.02
C LEU A 277 21.63 18.24 16.32
N SER A 278 21.66 18.78 15.11
CA SER A 278 22.88 19.22 14.43
C SER A 278 22.89 20.75 14.48
N LEU A 279 23.97 21.32 15.01
CA LEU A 279 24.24 22.75 14.90
C LEU A 279 24.91 22.96 13.55
N ASP A 280 24.29 23.73 12.66
CA ASP A 280 24.98 24.24 11.48
C ASP A 280 25.91 25.36 11.93
N GLU A 281 27.22 25.20 11.70
CA GLU A 281 28.19 26.28 11.90
C GLU A 281 28.07 27.26 10.72
N GLU A 282 27.70 28.53 11.01
CA GLU A 282 27.64 29.64 10.04
C GLU A 282 29.00 29.95 9.38
#